data_AF-A0A9X2JPM7-F1
#
_entry.id   AF-A0A9X2JPM7-F1
#
_cell.length_a   1.000
_cell.length_b   1.000
_cell.length_c   1.000
_cell.angle_alpha   90.00
_cell.angle_beta   90.00
_cell.angle_gamma   90.00
#
_symmetry.space_group_name_H-M   'P 1'
#
loop_
_entity.id
_entity.type
_entity.pdbx_description
1 polymer ?
#
loop_
_entity_poly.entity_id
_entity_poly.type
_entity_poly.pdbx_seq_one_letter_code
_entity_poly.pdbx_strand_id
1 'polypeptide(L)'
;MALASYLTPNDPARWIWPLHLAAPGLADLRDPSICAALGVDPRNLVSRWTEARAKGRAVCSWEVSDRMRAKGLNGFLYPSRKSPEHGHVTLFGTTRLRKAGPPRRWSPPAPDCQAKRSLSQTRHACLFPEARLRRKTVRFAGHAT
;
A
#
# COMPACT_ATOMS: atom_id res chain seq x y z
N MET A 1 -10.01 -5.74 -6.43
CA MET A 1 -9.87 -6.07 -4.99
C MET A 1 -8.52 -6.74 -4.73
N ALA A 2 -7.87 -6.47 -3.59
CA ALA A 2 -6.51 -6.95 -3.28
C ALA A 2 -6.32 -8.48 -3.28
N LEU A 3 -7.33 -9.25 -2.85
CA LEU A 3 -7.25 -10.71 -2.78
C LEU A 3 -7.54 -11.42 -4.11
N ALA A 4 -8.13 -10.73 -5.09
CA ALA A 4 -8.68 -11.38 -6.30
C ALA A 4 -7.61 -12.12 -7.12
N SER A 5 -6.39 -11.57 -7.19
CA SER A 5 -5.26 -12.20 -7.91
C SER A 5 -4.66 -13.42 -7.20
N TYR A 6 -5.14 -13.76 -6.00
CA TYR A 6 -4.66 -14.88 -5.19
C TYR A 6 -5.71 -15.96 -5.00
N LEU A 7 -6.82 -15.89 -5.75
CA LEU A 7 -7.90 -16.87 -5.69
C LEU A 7 -7.70 -17.94 -6.75
N THR A 8 -7.83 -19.20 -6.36
CA THR A 8 -7.97 -20.33 -7.28
C THR A 8 -9.30 -21.06 -7.05
N PRO A 9 -9.86 -21.80 -8.04
CA PRO A 9 -11.18 -22.43 -7.91
C PRO A 9 -11.34 -23.36 -6.69
N ASN A 10 -10.23 -23.95 -6.21
CA ASN A 10 -10.23 -24.92 -5.12
C ASN A 10 -9.63 -24.35 -3.82
N ASP A 11 -9.54 -23.02 -3.70
CA ASP A 11 -9.06 -22.41 -2.47
C ASP A 11 -9.98 -22.73 -1.28
N PRO A 12 -9.43 -23.04 -0.10
CA PRO A 12 -10.22 -23.23 1.10
C PRO A 12 -10.94 -21.94 1.51
N ALA A 13 -12.02 -22.08 2.28
CA ALA A 13 -12.77 -20.94 2.81
C ALA A 13 -11.85 -20.01 3.62
N ARG A 14 -11.92 -18.71 3.30
CA ARG A 14 -11.10 -17.67 3.95
C ARG A 14 -11.91 -16.93 5.01
N TRP A 15 -11.22 -16.49 6.05
CA TRP A 15 -11.80 -15.76 7.17
C TRP A 15 -11.06 -14.45 7.39
N ILE A 16 -11.80 -13.39 7.69
CA ILE A 16 -11.24 -12.11 8.14
C ILE A 16 -11.37 -12.05 9.64
N TRP A 17 -10.23 -11.89 10.31
CA TRP A 17 -10.15 -11.65 11.74
C TRP A 17 -10.05 -10.14 11.99
N PRO A 18 -10.96 -9.54 12.80
CA PRO A 18 -10.71 -8.21 13.33
C PRO A 18 -9.57 -8.29 14.35
N LEU A 19 -8.60 -7.39 14.23
CA LEU A 19 -7.39 -7.38 15.05
C LEU A 19 -7.19 -5.99 15.66
N HIS A 20 -6.81 -5.96 16.92
CA HIS A 20 -6.30 -4.78 17.60
C HIS A 20 -4.77 -4.84 17.62
N LEU A 21 -4.13 -3.80 17.13
CA LEU A 21 -2.69 -3.67 17.08
C LEU A 21 -2.26 -2.56 18.03
N ALA A 22 -1.52 -2.92 19.08
CA ALA A 22 -0.78 -1.91 19.83
C ALA A 22 0.36 -1.37 18.95
N ALA A 23 0.42 -0.05 18.78
CA ALA A 23 1.33 0.62 17.85
C ALA A 23 2.66 1.18 18.42
N PRO A 24 3.16 0.84 19.64
CA PRO A 24 4.43 1.40 20.08
C PRO A 24 5.59 0.89 19.22
N GLY A 25 6.43 1.80 18.75
CA GLY A 25 7.59 1.49 17.92
C GLY A 25 7.25 1.03 16.49
N LEU A 26 6.08 1.41 15.96
CA LEU A 26 5.80 1.32 14.52
C LEU A 26 6.13 2.64 13.83
N ALA A 27 6.94 2.59 12.78
CA ALA A 27 7.17 3.76 11.94
C ALA A 27 6.08 3.89 10.86
N ASP A 28 5.57 5.10 10.64
CA ASP A 28 4.66 5.35 9.52
C ASP A 28 5.43 5.80 8.27
N LEU A 29 5.81 4.84 7.42
CA LEU A 29 6.55 5.11 6.18
C LEU A 29 5.64 5.59 5.04
N ARG A 30 4.40 5.97 5.35
CA ARG A 30 3.55 6.78 4.46
C ARG A 30 3.88 8.25 4.59
N ASP A 31 4.47 8.66 5.71
CA ASP A 31 4.94 10.02 5.96
C ASP A 31 6.35 10.22 5.35
N PRO A 32 6.51 11.13 4.37
CA PRO A 32 7.82 11.41 3.78
C PRO A 32 8.86 11.91 4.79
N SER A 33 8.45 12.61 5.85
CA SER A 33 9.36 13.13 6.87
C SER A 33 9.97 11.99 7.72
N ILE A 34 9.15 11.00 8.08
CA ILE A 34 9.60 9.79 8.78
C ILE A 34 10.51 8.97 7.85
N CYS A 35 10.17 8.87 6.56
CA CYS A 35 11.03 8.20 5.58
C CYS A 35 12.41 8.87 5.48
N ALA A 36 12.47 10.20 5.40
CA ALA A 36 13.72 10.95 5.37
C ALA A 36 14.54 10.73 6.66
N ALA A 37 13.91 10.83 7.83
CA ALA A 37 14.55 10.61 9.12
C ALA A 37 15.14 9.19 9.27
N LEU A 38 14.49 8.18 8.66
CA LEU A 38 14.94 6.79 8.70
C LEU A 38 15.83 6.38 7.52
N GLY A 39 16.05 7.29 6.56
CA GLY A 39 16.81 7.04 5.34
C GLY A 39 16.18 5.97 4.44
N VAL A 40 14.85 5.94 4.36
CA VAL A 40 14.07 4.99 3.57
C VAL A 40 13.59 5.66 2.30
N ASP A 41 13.84 5.03 1.14
CA ASP A 41 13.14 5.37 -0.09
C ASP A 41 11.81 4.58 -0.15
N PRO A 42 10.64 5.25 -0.16
CA PRO A 42 9.35 4.56 -0.23
C PRO A 42 9.19 3.65 -1.46
N ARG A 43 9.92 3.91 -2.55
CA ARG A 43 9.89 3.06 -3.76
C ARG A 43 10.42 1.65 -3.50
N ASN A 44 11.33 1.50 -2.53
CA ASN A 44 11.88 0.20 -2.16
C ASN A 44 10.83 -0.70 -1.51
N LEU A 45 9.90 -0.12 -0.75
CA LEU A 45 8.82 -0.85 -0.05
C LEU A 45 7.78 -1.43 -1.02
N VAL A 46 7.56 -0.77 -2.14
CA VAL A 46 6.58 -1.18 -3.16
C VAL A 46 7.22 -1.91 -4.36
N SER A 47 8.53 -2.16 -4.32
CA SER A 47 9.24 -2.84 -5.41
C SER A 47 8.73 -4.27 -5.68
N ARG A 48 8.77 -4.71 -6.94
CA ARG A 48 8.34 -6.06 -7.34
C ARG A 48 9.40 -7.08 -6.95
N TRP A 49 9.21 -7.75 -5.82
CA TRP A 49 10.15 -8.75 -5.29
C TRP A 49 10.35 -9.95 -6.22
N THR A 50 9.33 -10.36 -6.99
CA THR A 50 9.39 -11.52 -7.89
C THR A 50 10.46 -11.35 -8.97
N GLU A 51 10.60 -10.15 -9.53
CA GLU A 51 11.59 -9.85 -10.56
C GLU A 51 13.01 -9.80 -10.00
N ALA A 52 13.18 -9.32 -8.76
CA ALA A 52 14.46 -9.34 -8.07
C ALA A 52 14.90 -10.79 -7.79
N ARG A 53 13.97 -11.62 -7.27
CA ARG A 53 14.23 -13.04 -6.98
C ARG A 53 14.51 -13.86 -8.24
N ALA A 54 13.77 -13.64 -9.33
CA ALA A 54 14.02 -14.31 -10.60
C ALA A 54 15.44 -14.03 -11.16
N LYS A 55 16.04 -12.88 -10.78
CA LYS A 55 17.39 -12.47 -11.17
C LYS A 55 18.46 -12.79 -10.11
N GLY A 56 18.11 -13.53 -9.05
CA GLY A 56 19.03 -13.82 -7.95
C GLY A 56 19.46 -12.60 -7.11
N ARG A 57 18.76 -11.47 -7.24
CA ARG A 57 19.09 -10.22 -6.54
C ARG A 57 18.40 -10.12 -5.19
N ALA A 58 18.98 -9.32 -4.30
CA ALA A 58 18.35 -8.92 -3.05
C ALA A 58 17.04 -8.15 -3.30
N VAL A 59 16.09 -8.30 -2.37
CA VAL A 59 14.78 -7.66 -2.43
C VAL A 59 14.82 -6.41 -1.57
N CYS A 60 14.65 -5.23 -2.18
CA CYS A 60 14.79 -3.96 -1.47
C CYS A 60 13.84 -3.80 -0.27
N SER A 61 12.62 -4.37 -0.34
CA SER A 61 11.69 -4.32 0.80
C SER A 61 12.14 -5.18 1.99
N TRP A 62 12.92 -6.23 1.75
CA TRP A 62 13.53 -7.04 2.82
C TRP A 62 14.67 -6.30 3.49
N GLU A 63 15.55 -5.66 2.70
CA GLU A 63 16.63 -4.82 3.23
C GLU A 63 16.10 -3.67 4.09
N VAL A 64 15.01 -3.01 3.66
CA VAL A 64 14.34 -2.00 4.49
C VAL A 64 13.82 -2.62 5.79
N SER A 65 13.21 -3.81 5.71
CA SER A 65 12.72 -4.51 6.91
C SER A 65 13.85 -4.83 7.89
N ASP A 66 14.99 -5.30 7.40
CA ASP A 66 16.16 -5.63 8.23
C ASP A 66 16.77 -4.38 8.86
N ARG A 67 16.88 -3.28 8.10
CA ARG A 67 17.30 -1.97 8.63
C ARG A 67 16.36 -1.45 9.71
N MET A 68 15.05 -1.58 9.54
CA MET A 68 14.08 -1.16 10.55
C MET A 68 14.19 -2.02 11.81
N ARG A 69 14.41 -3.34 11.66
CA ARG A 69 14.64 -4.24 12.79
C ARG A 69 15.92 -3.91 13.55
N ALA A 70 17.01 -3.61 12.84
CA ALA A 70 18.28 -3.18 13.43
C ALA A 70 18.17 -1.85 14.20
N LYS A 71 17.22 -0.98 13.82
CA LYS A 71 16.89 0.26 14.55
C LYS A 71 16.00 0.04 15.78
N GLY A 72 15.66 -1.20 16.13
CA GLY A 72 14.82 -1.54 17.27
C GLY A 72 13.33 -1.28 17.06
N LEU A 73 12.88 -1.07 15.82
CA LEU A 73 11.45 -0.92 15.52
C LEU A 73 10.74 -2.27 15.61
N ASN A 74 9.43 -2.22 15.90
CA ASN A 74 8.58 -3.40 15.96
C ASN A 74 7.90 -3.72 14.62
N GLY A 75 8.03 -2.81 13.66
CA GLY A 75 7.36 -2.88 12.38
C GLY A 75 7.18 -1.49 11.76
N PHE A 76 6.40 -1.42 10.70
CA PHE A 76 6.10 -0.17 10.01
C PHE A 76 4.83 -0.27 9.15
N LEU A 77 4.25 0.89 8.83
CA LEU A 77 3.18 1.06 7.86
C LEU A 77 3.74 1.57 6.54
N TYR A 78 3.18 1.13 5.41
CA TYR A 78 3.58 1.60 4.09
C TYR A 78 2.40 1.53 3.11
N PRO A 79 2.38 2.36 2.05
CA PRO A 79 1.25 2.39 1.12
C PRO A 79 1.21 1.14 0.23
N SER A 80 0.01 0.72 -0.16
CA SER A 80 -0.13 -0.34 -1.17
C SER A 80 0.29 0.17 -2.55
N ARG A 81 1.08 -0.63 -3.27
CA ARG A 81 1.50 -0.31 -4.64
C ARG A 81 0.33 -0.07 -5.60
N LYS A 82 -0.74 -0.88 -5.49
CA LYS A 82 -1.87 -0.84 -6.44
C LYS A 82 -2.99 0.13 -5.99
N SER A 83 -2.96 0.54 -4.72
CA SER A 83 -4.03 1.25 -4.04
C SER A 83 -3.44 2.10 -2.90
N PRO A 84 -2.80 3.25 -3.20
CA PRO A 84 -2.09 4.06 -2.20
C PRO A 84 -2.97 4.56 -1.04
N GLU A 85 -4.29 4.60 -1.22
CA GLU A 85 -5.29 4.87 -0.18
C GLU A 85 -5.39 3.78 0.89
N HIS A 86 -4.89 2.58 0.58
CA HIS A 86 -4.77 1.45 1.50
C HIS A 86 -3.33 1.31 2.00
N GLY A 87 -3.17 1.01 3.29
CA GLY A 87 -1.88 0.72 3.91
C GLY A 87 -1.68 -0.77 4.14
N HIS A 88 -0.42 -1.19 4.12
CA HIS A 88 0.03 -2.46 4.65
C HIS A 88 0.77 -2.20 5.97
N VAL A 89 0.66 -3.16 6.90
CA VAL A 89 1.43 -3.17 8.14
C VAL A 89 2.37 -4.36 8.10
N THR A 90 3.66 -4.09 8.29
CA THR A 90 4.68 -5.12 8.52
C THR A 90 4.97 -5.17 10.01
N LEU A 91 4.88 -6.35 10.62
CA LEU A 91 5.22 -6.58 12.03
C LEU A 91 6.39 -7.56 12.12
N PHE A 92 7.37 -7.27 12.98
CA PHE A 92 8.50 -8.17 13.22
C PHE A 92 8.25 -9.16 14.36
N GLY A 93 7.08 -9.06 15.01
CA GLY A 93 6.61 -10.00 16.02
C GLY A 93 5.11 -9.83 16.24
N THR A 94 4.47 -10.87 16.79
CA THR A 94 3.00 -10.94 16.93
C THR A 94 2.49 -10.57 18.32
N THR A 95 3.36 -10.36 19.30
CA THR A 95 3.01 -10.11 20.71
C THR A 95 2.12 -8.88 20.93
N ARG A 96 2.10 -7.95 19.97
CA ARG A 96 1.32 -6.70 20.01
C ARG A 96 -0.02 -6.78 19.29
N LEU A 97 -0.33 -7.94 18.72
CA LEU A 97 -1.54 -8.19 17.96
C LEU A 97 -2.52 -9.02 18.81
N ARG A 98 -3.75 -8.53 18.96
CA ARG A 98 -4.81 -9.21 19.71
C ARG A 98 -6.04 -9.34 18.83
N LYS A 99 -6.80 -10.43 19.00
CA LYS A 99 -8.11 -10.57 18.35
C LYS A 99 -9.07 -9.53 18.95
N ALA A 100 -9.76 -8.79 18.09
CA ALA A 100 -10.71 -7.75 18.48
C ALA A 100 -12.18 -8.21 18.40
N GLY A 101 -12.41 -9.49 18.10
CA GLY A 101 -13.75 -10.06 17.95
C GLY A 101 -13.74 -11.39 17.20
N PRO A 102 -14.92 -11.97 16.95
CA PRO A 102 -15.05 -13.20 16.17
C PRO A 102 -14.64 -12.97 14.71
N PRO A 103 -14.12 -13.99 14.02
CA PRO A 103 -13.84 -13.89 12.60
C PRO A 103 -15.14 -13.87 11.80
N ARG A 104 -15.12 -13.19 10.66
CA ARG A 104 -16.20 -13.29 9.66
C ARG A 104 -15.71 -14.08 8.46
N ARG A 105 -16.60 -14.88 7.87
CA ARG A 105 -16.30 -15.53 6.59
C ARG A 105 -16.08 -14.44 5.54
N TRP A 106 -15.00 -14.58 4.78
CA TRP A 106 -14.75 -13.69 3.66
C TRP A 106 -15.49 -14.20 2.42
N SER A 107 -16.18 -13.30 1.73
CA SER A 107 -16.83 -13.56 0.45
C SER A 107 -16.24 -12.62 -0.60
N PRO A 108 -15.94 -13.12 -1.82
CA PRO A 108 -15.55 -12.26 -2.92
C PRO A 108 -16.68 -11.26 -3.24
N PRO A 109 -16.37 -10.01 -3.59
CA PRO A 109 -17.36 -9.09 -4.14
C PRO A 109 -17.92 -9.69 -5.44
N ALA A 110 -19.21 -9.45 -5.70
CA ALA A 110 -19.90 -9.96 -6.89
C ALA A 110 -19.12 -9.60 -8.19
N PRO A 111 -19.14 -10.49 -9.20
CA PRO A 111 -18.36 -10.33 -10.44
C PRO A 111 -18.53 -8.96 -11.12
N ASP A 112 -19.70 -8.37 -11.00
CA ASP A 112 -20.12 -7.19 -11.77
C ASP A 112 -19.45 -5.88 -11.34
N CYS A 113 -18.71 -5.87 -10.23
CA CYS A 113 -18.07 -4.65 -9.73
C CYS A 113 -16.68 -4.36 -10.36
N GLN A 114 -16.17 -5.23 -11.24
CA GLN A 114 -14.83 -5.08 -11.86
C GLN A 114 -14.82 -4.60 -13.32
N ALA A 115 -15.98 -4.48 -13.98
CA ALA A 115 -16.06 -4.20 -15.41
C ALA A 115 -15.83 -2.72 -15.83
N LYS A 116 -15.33 -1.84 -14.95
CA LYS A 116 -15.07 -0.43 -15.29
C LYS A 116 -13.61 0.01 -15.06
N ARG A 117 -12.62 -0.78 -15.48
CA ARG A 117 -11.21 -0.30 -15.57
C ARG A 117 -10.42 -0.89 -16.75
N SER A 118 -11.06 -1.24 -17.86
CA SER A 118 -10.34 -1.53 -19.10
C SER A 118 -11.01 -0.87 -20.29
N LEU A 119 -10.71 0.41 -20.50
CA LEU A 119 -10.73 1.05 -21.82
C LEU A 119 -9.89 2.32 -21.71
N SER A 120 -8.66 2.24 -22.25
CA SER A 120 -7.83 3.34 -22.77
C SER A 120 -6.36 2.98 -22.62
N GLN A 121 -5.89 2.09 -23.49
CA GLN A 121 -4.50 2.14 -23.91
C GLN A 121 -4.40 1.76 -25.39
N THR A 122 -4.80 2.69 -26.26
CA THR A 122 -4.29 2.75 -27.62
C THR A 122 -3.59 4.09 -27.76
N ARG A 123 -2.25 4.05 -27.72
CA ARG A 123 -1.41 5.14 -28.21
C ARG A 123 -1.55 5.16 -29.73
N HIS A 124 -2.05 6.25 -30.28
CA HIS A 124 -1.62 6.77 -31.58
C HIS A 124 -1.31 8.25 -31.37
N ALA A 125 -0.12 8.65 -31.80
CA ALA A 125 0.37 10.01 -31.74
C ALA A 125 -0.25 10.86 -32.86
N CYS A 126 -0.12 12.18 -32.69
CA CYS A 126 -0.31 13.25 -33.67
C CYS A 126 -1.75 13.74 -33.88
N LEU A 127 -2.15 14.80 -33.15
CA LEU A 127 -2.24 16.18 -33.66
C LEU A 127 -2.93 17.07 -32.61
N PHE A 128 -2.29 18.19 -32.28
CA PHE A 128 -2.86 19.31 -31.53
C PHE A 128 -4.07 19.91 -32.30
N PRO A 129 -5.06 20.48 -31.59
CA PRO A 129 -5.03 21.93 -31.40
C PRO A 129 -5.38 22.38 -29.97
N GLU A 130 -4.92 23.60 -29.67
CA GLU A 130 -5.05 24.34 -28.43
C GLU A 130 -6.49 24.49 -27.91
N ALA A 131 -6.67 24.44 -26.58
CA ALA A 131 -7.74 25.19 -25.92
C ALA A 131 -7.45 25.43 -24.42
N ARG A 132 -7.02 26.67 -24.13
CA ARG A 132 -7.25 27.51 -22.93
C ARG A 132 -7.19 26.86 -21.54
N LEU A 133 -6.09 27.19 -20.86
CA LEU A 133 -5.97 27.37 -19.41
C LEU A 133 -7.15 28.20 -18.86
N ARG A 134 -7.92 27.64 -17.92
CA ARG A 134 -8.63 28.44 -16.91
C ARG A 134 -8.10 28.08 -15.52
N ARG A 135 -7.29 28.99 -14.99
CA ARG A 135 -6.83 29.00 -13.59
C ARG A 135 -8.06 29.08 -12.68
N LYS A 136 -8.24 28.10 -11.79
CA LYS A 136 -9.12 28.26 -10.62
C LYS A 136 -8.26 28.64 -9.43
N THR A 137 -8.43 29.88 -9.01
CA THR A 137 -7.86 30.48 -7.80
C THR A 137 -8.43 29.79 -6.56
N VAL A 138 -7.57 29.32 -5.66
CA VAL A 138 -7.92 28.89 -4.31
C VAL A 138 -7.74 30.10 -3.39
N ARG A 139 -8.81 30.54 -2.73
CA ARG A 139 -8.72 31.55 -1.65
C ARG A 139 -8.50 30.81 -0.33
N PHE A 140 -7.44 31.18 0.38
CA PHE A 140 -7.24 30.85 1.78
C PHE A 140 -7.90 31.95 2.63
N ALA A 141 -8.76 31.57 3.56
CA ALA A 141 -9.18 32.46 4.65
C ALA A 141 -8.23 32.20 5.84
N GLY A 142 -7.35 33.16 6.09
CA GLY A 142 -6.58 33.23 7.33
C GLY A 142 -7.36 34.02 8.37
N HIS A 143 -7.40 33.50 9.60
CA HIS A 143 -7.74 34.26 10.80
C HIS A 143 -6.46 34.51 11.60
N ALA A 144 -6.17 35.78 11.83
CA ALA A 144 -5.41 36.36 12.93
C ALA A 144 -6.03 37.77 13.09
N THR A 145 -6.41 38.28 14.25
CA THR A 145 -6.04 38.02 15.66
C THR A 145 -7.23 38.44 16.51
#